data_AF-A0A6V7MAW1-F1
#
_entry.id   AF-A0A6V7MAW1-F1
#
_cell.length_a   1.000
_cell.length_b   1.000
_cell.length_c   1.000
_cell.angle_alpha   90.00
_cell.angle_beta   90.00
_cell.angle_gamma   90.00
#
_symmetry.space_group_name_H-M   'P 1'
#
loop_
_entity.id
_entity.type
_entity.pdbx_description
1 polymer ?
#
loop_
_entity_poly.entity_id
_entity_poly.type
_entity_poly.pdbx_seq_one_letter_code
_entity_poly.pdbx_strand_id
1 'polypeptide(L)' 'VGINYQPPTVVPGGDLAKTERAVCCLCNTTAIVEAWARIDHKFDLMYSKRAFVH' A
#
# COMPACT_ATOMS: atom_id res chain seq x y z
N VAL A 1 4.31 20.40 0.00
CA VAL A 1 4.85 19.58 1.12
C VAL A 1 4.02 19.88 2.35
N GLY A 2 3.34 18.88 2.92
CA GLY A 2 2.71 19.03 4.23
C GLY A 2 3.75 18.78 5.32
N ILE A 3 3.88 19.70 6.28
CA ILE A 3 4.85 19.60 7.37
C ILE A 3 4.10 19.61 8.69
N ASN A 4 4.32 18.58 9.50
CA ASN A 4 3.92 18.55 10.90
C ASN A 4 5.14 18.88 11.77
N TYR A 5 4.97 19.78 12.73
CA TYR A 5 6.02 20.15 13.67
C TYR A 5 6.05 19.25 14.91
N GLN A 6 5.00 18.49 15.17
CA GLN A 6 5.01 17.47 16.21
C GLN A 6 5.78 16.24 15.72
N PRO A 7 6.58 15.61 16.59
CA PRO A 7 7.26 14.36 16.25
C PRO A 7 6.23 13.25 15.98
N PRO A 8 6.54 12.27 15.12
CA PRO A 8 5.68 11.11 14.91
C PRO A 8 5.42 10.34 16.21
N THR A 9 4.16 9.95 16.43
CA THR A 9 3.76 9.13 17.57
C THR A 9 3.95 7.65 17.25
N VAL A 10 4.44 6.86 18.22
CA VAL A 10 4.53 5.40 18.14
C VAL A 10 3.57 4.74 19.13
N VAL A 11 3.15 3.51 18.83
CA VAL A 11 2.31 2.70 19.73
C VAL A 11 3.21 2.04 20.80
N PRO A 12 2.88 2.12 22.11
CA PRO A 12 3.64 1.41 23.14
C PRO A 12 3.67 -0.11 22.90
N GLY A 13 4.86 -0.71 22.93
CA GLY A 13 5.05 -2.14 22.62
C GLY A 13 4.97 -2.51 21.14
N GLY A 14 4.84 -1.53 20.23
CA GLY A 14 4.87 -1.76 18.78
C GLY A 14 6.28 -1.83 18.21
N ASP A 15 6.35 -2.16 16.91
CA ASP A 15 7.62 -2.49 16.24
C ASP A 15 8.45 -1.28 15.78
N LEU A 16 7.85 -0.07 15.79
CA LEU A 16 8.51 1.13 15.28
C LEU A 16 9.27 1.87 16.38
N ALA A 17 10.55 2.15 16.12
CA ALA A 17 11.36 2.99 16.97
C ALA A 17 10.85 4.44 16.98
N LYS A 18 11.01 5.12 18.12
CA LYS A 18 10.73 6.55 18.25
C LYS A 18 11.71 7.36 17.39
N THR A 19 11.21 8.32 16.62
CA THR A 19 12.01 9.19 15.75
C THR A 19 11.58 10.65 15.89
N GLU A 20 12.50 11.58 15.59
CA GLU A 20 12.23 13.02 15.64
C GLU A 20 11.48 13.53 14.40
N ARG A 21 11.67 12.86 13.25
CA ARG A 21 11.09 13.24 11.95
C ARG A 21 10.80 12.00 11.12
N ALA A 22 9.72 12.06 10.35
CA ALA A 22 9.36 11.06 9.35
C ALA A 22 8.82 11.74 8.09
N VAL A 23 8.83 11.02 6.97
CA VAL A 23 8.34 11.50 5.68
C VAL A 23 7.45 10.42 5.05
N CYS A 24 6.37 10.85 4.40
CA CYS A 24 5.55 10.02 3.52
C CYS A 24 5.49 10.67 2.13
N CYS A 25 5.96 9.99 1.07
CA CYS A 25 5.69 10.46 -0.30
C CYS A 25 4.32 9.95 -0.75
N LEU A 26 3.50 10.87 -1.23
CA LEU A 26 2.40 10.55 -2.14
C LEU A 26 2.86 10.90 -3.55
N CYS A 27 2.97 9.89 -4.39
CA CYS A 27 3.62 9.93 -5.69
C CYS A 27 2.67 9.26 -6.71
N ASN A 28 2.38 9.91 -7.85
CA ASN A 28 1.53 9.34 -8.91
C ASN A 28 2.40 8.87 -10.08
N THR A 29 2.62 7.55 -10.18
CA THR A 29 3.41 6.92 -11.25
C THR A 29 2.60 5.84 -11.97
N THR A 30 2.80 5.70 -13.28
CA THR A 30 2.21 4.62 -14.08
C THR A 30 2.70 3.24 -13.67
N ALA A 31 3.79 3.13 -12.91
CA ALA A 31 4.29 1.86 -12.37
C ALA A 31 3.24 1.11 -11.52
N ILE A 32 2.22 1.80 -10.98
CA ILE A 32 1.11 1.17 -10.27
C ILE A 32 0.33 0.17 -11.15
N VAL A 33 0.36 0.33 -12.48
CA VAL A 33 -0.28 -0.58 -13.44
C VAL A 33 0.20 -2.01 -13.29
N GLU A 34 1.47 -2.24 -12.93
CA GLU A 34 1.98 -3.60 -12.72
C GLU A 34 1.30 -4.33 -11.57
N ALA A 35 0.89 -3.61 -10.52
CA ALA A 35 0.14 -4.19 -9.41
C ALA A 35 -1.27 -4.61 -9.85
N TRP A 36 -1.94 -3.76 -10.65
CA TRP A 36 -3.25 -4.09 -11.24
C TRP A 36 -3.15 -5.29 -12.19
N ALA A 37 -2.16 -5.33 -13.06
CA ALA A 37 -1.94 -6.46 -13.97
C ALA A 37 -1.78 -7.81 -13.24
N ARG A 38 -1.14 -7.82 -12.06
CA ARG A 38 -1.03 -9.04 -11.23
C ARG A 38 -2.38 -9.48 -10.65
N ILE A 39 -3.28 -8.54 -10.34
CA ILE A 39 -4.63 -8.83 -9.86
C ILE A 39 -5.47 -9.36 -11.02
N ASP A 40 -5.45 -8.67 -12.16
CA ASP A 40 -6.20 -9.05 -13.37
C ASP A 40 -5.81 -10.46 -13.82
N HIS A 41 -4.52 -10.79 -13.83
CA HIS A 41 -4.07 -12.14 -14.16
C HIS A 41 -4.67 -13.22 -13.24
N LYS A 42 -4.69 -12.98 -11.92
CA LYS A 42 -5.30 -13.93 -10.96
C LYS A 42 -6.80 -14.03 -11.16
N PHE A 43 -7.46 -12.90 -11.44
CA PHE A 43 -8.87 -12.87 -11.75
C PHE A 43 -9.17 -13.70 -13.01
N ASP A 44 -8.43 -13.50 -14.09
CA ASP A 44 -8.58 -14.23 -15.35
C ASP A 44 -8.42 -15.74 -15.16
N LEU A 45 -7.45 -16.16 -14.34
CA LEU A 45 -7.27 -17.57 -14.00
C LEU A 45 -8.53 -18.17 -13.34
N MET A 46 -9.10 -17.48 -12.35
CA MET A 46 -10.31 -17.94 -11.66
C MET A 46 -11.53 -17.89 -12.57
N TYR A 47 -11.68 -16.80 -13.32
CA TYR A 47 -12.82 -16.55 -14.19
C TYR A 47 -12.86 -17.51 -15.38
N SER A 48 -11.71 -17.89 -15.93
CA SER A 48 -11.60 -18.89 -17.01
C SER A 48 -12.21 -20.24 -16.64
N LYS A 49 -12.27 -20.55 -15.33
CA LYS A 49 -12.88 -21.76 -14.78
C LYS A 49 -14.23 -21.52 -14.14
N ARG A 50 -14.76 -20.30 -14.19
CA ARG A 50 -15.99 -19.88 -13.49
C ARG A 50 -15.97 -20.17 -11.99
N ALA A 51 -14.78 -20.19 -11.39
CA ALA A 51 -14.63 -20.43 -9.96
C ALA A 51 -15.25 -19.26 -9.19
N PHE A 52 -16.11 -19.56 -8.22
CA PHE A 52 -16.73 -18.57 -7.31
C PHE A 52 -17.60 -17.49 -8.01
N VAL A 53 -18.14 -17.79 -9.19
CA VAL A 53 -18.99 -16.87 -9.98
C VAL A 53 -20.49 -16.97 -9.62
N HIS A 54 -20.90 -17.99 -8.87
CA HIS A 54 -22.28 -18.20 -8.41
C HIS A 54 -22.40 -18.07 -6.89
#